data_AF-W1XYG3-F1
#
_entry.id   AF-W1XYG3-F1
#
_cell.length_a   1.000
_cell.length_b   1.000
_cell.length_c   1.000
_cell.angle_alpha   90.00
_cell.angle_beta   90.00
_cell.angle_gamma   90.00
#
_symmetry.space_group_name_H-M   'P 1'
#
loop_
_entity.id
_entity.type
_entity.pdbx_description
1 polymer ?
#
loop_
_entity_poly.entity_id
_entity_poly.type
_entity_poly.pdbx_seq_one_letter_code
_entity_poly.pdbx_strand_id
1 'polypeptide(L)' 'MVEEDPGVKSVRNIYDYYKQHHYETIVMGASFRRTEQILALTGCDRLTIAPNLLKELQEKVSPVVRKLIPPSQTFPRPAP' A
#
# COMPACT_ATOMS: atom_id res chain seq x y z
N MET A 1 14.55 -8.49 -1.34
CA MET A 1 13.11 -8.86 -1.37
C MET A 1 12.30 -7.60 -1.67
N VAL A 2 11.11 -7.71 -2.27
CA VAL A 2 10.27 -6.52 -2.56
C VAL A 2 9.83 -5.77 -1.30
N GLU A 3 9.80 -6.49 -0.17
CA GLU A 3 9.61 -5.96 1.19
C GLU A 3 10.69 -4.92 1.59
N GLU A 4 11.88 -5.05 1.02
CA GLU A 4 13.00 -4.14 1.26
C GLU A 4 13.04 -2.94 0.31
N ASP A 5 12.09 -2.88 -0.63
CA ASP A 5 12.02 -1.79 -1.61
C ASP A 5 11.67 -0.46 -0.91
N PRO A 6 12.47 0.61 -1.11
CA PRO A 6 12.28 1.87 -0.39
C PRO A 6 10.92 2.52 -0.70
N GLY A 7 10.37 2.33 -1.91
CA GLY A 7 9.04 2.82 -2.26
C GLY A 7 7.94 2.09 -1.49
N VAL A 8 8.06 0.76 -1.38
CA VAL A 8 7.11 -0.07 -0.61
C VAL A 8 7.15 0.29 0.88
N LYS A 9 8.35 0.41 1.47
CA LYS A 9 8.52 0.83 2.87
C LYS A 9 7.92 2.22 3.13
N SER A 10 8.16 3.17 2.23
CA SER A 10 7.63 4.52 2.34
C SER A 10 6.09 4.52 2.42
N VAL A 11 5.42 3.83 1.49
CA VAL A 11 3.94 3.77 1.48
C VAL A 11 3.41 3.08 2.73
N ARG A 12 4.04 2.01 3.22
CA ARG A 12 3.62 1.32 4.45
C ARG A 12 3.72 2.23 5.67
N ASN A 13 4.86 2.89 5.85
CA ASN A 13 5.06 3.80 6.98
C ASN A 13 4.04 4.95 6.95
N ILE A 14 3.76 5.51 5.76
CA ILE A 14 2.76 6.57 5.60
C ILE A 14 1.35 6.03 5.89
N TYR A 15 1.00 4.87 5.36
CA TYR A 15 -0.29 4.24 5.60
C TYR A 15 -0.52 3.99 7.10
N ASP A 16 0.44 3.35 7.77
CA ASP A 16 0.37 3.03 9.18
C ASP A 16 0.21 4.30 10.02
N TYR A 17 1.02 5.32 9.76
CA TYR A 17 0.90 6.62 10.44
C TYR A 17 -0.49 7.23 10.25
N TYR A 18 -1.01 7.21 9.02
CA TYR A 18 -2.32 7.79 8.71
C TYR A 18 -3.44 7.07 9.45
N LYS A 19 -3.40 5.72 9.47
CA LYS A 19 -4.41 4.91 10.16
C LYS A 19 -4.29 5.00 11.67
N GLN A 20 -3.09 5.02 12.22
CA GLN A 20 -2.86 5.18 13.67
C GLN A 20 -3.39 6.51 14.19
N HIS A 21 -3.19 7.60 13.45
CA HIS A 21 -3.59 8.95 13.89
C HIS A 21 -4.97 9.37 13.36
N HIS A 22 -5.76 8.45 12.80
CA HIS A 22 -7.10 8.72 12.29
C HIS A 22 -7.15 9.89 11.28
N TYR A 23 -6.17 9.93 10.37
CA TYR A 23 -6.24 10.80 9.21
C TYR A 23 -7.21 10.19 8.20
N GLU A 24 -8.21 10.96 7.77
CA GLU A 24 -9.22 10.53 6.78
C GLU A 24 -8.69 10.59 5.35
N THR A 25 -7.53 11.22 5.14
CA THR A 25 -6.88 11.32 3.84
C THR A 25 -6.62 9.94 3.25
N ILE A 26 -7.05 9.75 2.01
CA ILE A 26 -6.87 8.51 1.25
C ILE A 26 -5.39 8.35 0.90
N VAL A 27 -4.79 7.23 1.31
CA VAL A 27 -3.43 6.87 0.89
C VAL A 27 -3.52 6.11 -0.43
N MET A 28 -3.00 6.72 -1.51
CA MET A 28 -3.00 6.12 -2.85
C MET A 28 -1.57 5.86 -3.33
N GLY A 29 -1.15 4.59 -3.32
CA GLY A 29 0.15 4.18 -3.85
C GLY A 29 0.22 4.37 -5.37
N ALA A 30 1.33 4.89 -5.88
CA ALA A 30 1.52 5.23 -7.29
C ALA A 30 2.94 4.88 -7.77
N SER A 31 3.16 4.96 -9.09
CA SER A 31 4.49 4.80 -9.71
C SER A 31 5.13 3.42 -9.49
N PHE A 32 4.37 2.37 -9.81
CA PHE A 32 4.87 0.98 -9.74
C PHE A 32 5.77 0.65 -10.91
N ARG A 33 6.86 -0.07 -10.63
CA ARG A 33 7.80 -0.59 -11.64
C ARG A 33 7.54 -2.05 -12.00
N ARG A 34 6.90 -2.79 -11.10
CA ARG A 34 6.67 -4.24 -11.21
C ARG A 34 5.48 -4.69 -10.36
N THR A 35 4.82 -5.77 -10.75
CA THR A 35 3.62 -6.28 -10.08
C THR A 35 3.86 -6.68 -8.61
N GLU A 36 5.07 -7.09 -8.24
CA GLU A 36 5.41 -7.49 -6.87
C GLU A 36 5.29 -6.33 -5.88
N GLN A 37 5.56 -5.09 -6.31
CA GLN A 37 5.39 -3.90 -5.46
C GLN A 37 3.90 -3.63 -5.17
N ILE A 38 3.04 -3.89 -6.16
CA ILE A 38 1.59 -3.74 -6.02
C ILE A 38 1.06 -4.79 -5.02
N LEU A 39 1.48 -6.05 -5.20
CA LEU A 39 1.10 -7.16 -4.32
C LEU A 39 1.56 -6.95 -2.87
N ALA A 40 2.74 -6.35 -2.69
CA ALA A 40 3.28 -5.98 -1.38
C ALA A 40 2.47 -4.89 -0.65
N LEU A 41 1.67 -4.10 -1.39
CA LEU A 41 0.83 -3.01 -0.87
C LEU A 41 -0.67 -3.34 -0.89
N THR A 42 -1.05 -4.59 -1.07
CA THR A 42 -2.44 -5.04 -1.03
C THR A 42 -3.08 -4.71 0.33
N GLY A 43 -4.23 -4.04 0.30
CA GLY A 43 -4.88 -3.51 1.51
C GLY A 43 -4.68 -2.01 1.75
N CYS A 44 -3.82 -1.36 0.96
CA CYS A 44 -3.82 0.11 0.82
C CYS A 44 -5.19 0.61 0.35
N ASP A 45 -5.55 1.86 0.67
CA ASP A 45 -6.89 2.39 0.35
C ASP A 45 -7.13 2.40 -1.16
N ARG A 46 -6.14 2.86 -1.93
CA ARG A 46 -6.15 2.87 -3.40
C ARG A 46 -4.75 2.63 -3.95
N LEU A 47 -4.69 2.12 -5.17
CA LEU A 47 -3.44 1.99 -5.93
C LEU A 47 -3.72 2.47 -7.36
N THR A 48 -2.90 3.40 -7.86
CA THR A 48 -2.93 3.79 -9.27
C THR A 48 -1.89 2.99 -10.04
N ILE A 49 -2.35 2.19 -11.01
CA ILE A 49 -1.56 1.16 -11.67
C ILE A 49 -1.56 1.44 -13.18
N ALA A 50 -0.39 1.40 -13.80
CA ALA A 50 -0.26 1.57 -15.24
C ALA A 50 -0.90 0.40 -16.01
N PRO A 51 -1.48 0.62 -17.20
CA PRO A 51 -2.23 -0.42 -17.92
C PRO A 51 -1.45 -1.71 -18.20
N ASN A 52 -0.14 -1.61 -18.46
CA ASN A 52 0.72 -2.78 -18.67
C ASN A 52 0.80 -3.68 -17.43
N LEU A 53 1.00 -3.10 -16.25
CA LEU A 53 1.05 -3.85 -15.00
C LEU A 53 -0.32 -4.41 -14.60
N LEU A 54 -1.40 -3.70 -14.95
CA LEU A 54 -2.76 -4.19 -14.73
C LEU A 54 -3.04 -5.43 -15.58
N LYS A 55 -2.59 -5.45 -16.84
CA LYS A 55 -2.67 -6.61 -17.72
C LYS A 55 -1.87 -7.80 -17.14
N GLU A 56 -0.64 -7.57 -16.69
CA GLU A 56 0.18 -8.61 -16.05
C GLU A 56 -0.49 -9.20 -14.80
N LEU A 57 -1.19 -8.38 -14.01
CA LEU A 57 -1.96 -8.85 -12.86
C LEU A 57 -3.19 -9.66 -13.27
N GLN A 58 -3.87 -9.26 -14.34
CA GLN A 58 -5.05 -9.96 -14.85
C GLN A 58 -4.70 -11.36 -15.41
N GLU A 59 -3.53 -11.52 -16.00
CA GLU A 59 -3.06 -12.80 -16.55
C GLU A 59 -2.59 -13.79 -15.47
N LYS A 60 -2.32 -13.31 -14.25
CA LYS A 60 -1.84 -14.14 -13.13
C LYS A 60 -3.01 -14.56 -12.22
N VAL A 61 -3.37 -15.84 -12.26
CA VAL A 61 -4.29 -16.44 -11.29
C VAL A 61 -3.49 -16.99 -10.12
N SER A 62 -3.24 -16.13 -9.13
CA SER A 62 -2.57 -16.51 -7.87
C SER A 62 -3.30 -15.91 -6.68
N PRO A 63 -3.29 -16.59 -5.52
CA PRO A 63 -3.94 -16.06 -4.33
C PRO A 63 -3.28 -14.74 -3.91
N VAL A 64 -4.09 -13.69 -3.75
CA VAL A 64 -3.64 -12.39 -3.26
C VAL A 64 -3.83 -12.34 -1.75
N VAL A 65 -2.73 -12.21 -1.02
CA VAL A 65 -2.74 -12.07 0.44
C VAL A 65 -2.64 -10.60 0.80
N ARG A 66 -3.64 -10.09 1.52
CA ARG A 66 -3.62 -8.72 2.07
C ARG A 66 -2.38 -8.50 2.94
N LYS A 67 -1.63 -7.44 2.67
CA LYS A 67 -0.38 -7.08 3.38
C LYS A 67 -0.54 -5.89 4.32
N LEU A 68 -1.36 -4.90 3.96
CA LEU A 68 -1.61 -3.72 4.78
C LEU A 68 -2.91 -3.93 5.55
N ILE A 69 -2.78 -3.97 6.88
CA ILE A 69 -3.87 -4.13 7.83
C ILE A 69 -3.84 -2.90 8.73
N PRO A 70 -4.95 -2.17 8.90
CA PRO A 70 -5.01 -1.05 9.83
C PRO A 70 -4.53 -1.50 11.22
N PRO A 71 -3.60 -0.76 11.85
CA PRO A 71 -3.09 -1.10 13.16
C PRO A 71 -4.20 -1.02 14.21
N SER A 72 -4.18 -1.94 15.18
CA SER A 72 -5.13 -1.98 16.29
C SER A 72 -4.88 -0.86 17.31
N GLN A 73 -3.64 -0.39 17.41
CA GLN A 73 -3.27 0.73 18.26
C GLN A 73 -3.47 2.04 17.49
N THR A 74 -4.13 2.98 18.14
CA THR A 74 -4.38 4.30 17.57
C THR A 74 -3.96 5.40 18.54
N PHE A 75 -3.57 6.55 18.00
CA PHE A 75 -3.12 7.72 18.74
C PHE A 75 -3.97 8.94 18.35
N PRO A 76 -4.08 9.96 19.23
CA PRO A 76 -4.64 11.24 18.85
C PRO A 76 -3.80 11.89 17.74
N ARG A 77 -4.42 12.76 16.94
CA ARG A 77 -3.68 13.55 15.95
C ARG A 77 -2.68 14.45 16.68
N PRO A 78 -1.41 14.53 16.24
CA PRO A 78 -0.44 15.45 16.81
C PRO A 78 -0.92 16.90 16.65
N ALA A 79 -0.58 17.73 17.63
CA ALA A 79 -0.78 19.18 17.51
C ALA A 79 0.15 19.74 16.42
N PRO A 80 -0.31 20.73 15.64
CA PRO A 80 0.51 21.42 14.64
C PRO A 80 1.66 22.22 15.25
#